data_AF-A0A7W0ENN8-F1
#
_entry.id   AF-A0A7W0ENN8-F1
#
_cell.length_a   1.000
_cell.length_b   1.000
_cell.length_c   1.000
_cell.angle_alpha   90.00
_cell.angle_beta   90.00
_cell.angle_gamma   90.00
#
_symmetry.space_group_name_H-M   'P 1'
#
loop_
_entity.id
_entity.type
_entity.pdbx_description
1 polymer ?
#
loop_
_entity_poly.entity_id
_entity_poly.type
_entity_poly.pdbx_seq_one_letter_code
_entity_poly.pdbx_strand_id
1 'polypeptide(L)'
;MRLLVITSLLLVIISGCSFPSKPTEPPEKPFASDGCSCWPDWDYYDCCYNHDKDYWWGGTPQERKESDLRLMKCISEKGHTILPIFMYIGVRITGHGWLPTPFRWGFGRSWPEGYYSEPEKAEE
;
A
#
# COMPACT_ATOMS: atom_id res chain seq x y z
N MET A 1 -32.23 20.00 29.40
CA MET A 1 -30.79 20.28 29.58
C MET A 1 -29.92 19.02 29.64
N ARG A 2 -30.25 18.00 30.45
CA ARG A 2 -29.47 16.74 30.49
C ARG A 2 -29.54 15.87 29.23
N LEU A 3 -30.64 15.91 28.48
CA LEU A 3 -30.79 15.15 27.22
C LEU A 3 -30.02 15.76 26.04
N LEU A 4 -29.87 17.10 26.02
CA LEU A 4 -29.12 17.84 24.99
C LEU A 4 -27.59 17.65 25.12
N VAL A 5 -27.09 17.41 26.33
CA VAL A 5 -25.65 17.18 26.58
C VAL A 5 -25.21 15.80 26.10
N ILE A 6 -26.08 14.79 26.16
CA ILE A 6 -25.78 13.42 25.72
C ILE A 6 -25.72 13.33 24.19
N THR A 7 -26.59 14.07 23.48
CA THR A 7 -26.57 14.14 22.01
C THR A 7 -25.35 14.90 21.48
N SER A 8 -24.85 15.89 22.22
CA SER A 8 -23.62 16.61 21.86
C SER A 8 -22.34 15.77 22.06
N LEU A 9 -22.33 14.78 22.97
CA LEU A 9 -21.17 13.91 23.19
C LEU A 9 -21.00 12.85 22.07
N LEU A 10 -22.09 12.41 21.44
CA LEU A 10 -22.08 11.44 20.33
C LEU A 10 -21.56 12.03 19.01
N LEU A 11 -21.65 13.35 18.81
CA LEU A 11 -21.15 14.04 17.62
C LEU A 11 -19.62 14.24 17.60
N VAL A 12 -18.96 14.16 18.77
CA VAL A 12 -17.49 14.39 18.88
C VAL A 12 -16.68 13.16 18.45
N ILE A 13 -17.30 11.97 18.43
CA ILE A 13 -16.60 10.70 18.14
C ILE A 13 -16.49 10.43 16.62
N ILE A 14 -17.08 11.27 15.76
CA ILE A 14 -17.01 11.15 14.30
C ILE A 14 -15.90 12.02 13.67
N SER A 15 -15.06 12.67 14.49
CA SER A 15 -13.80 13.25 13.99
C SER A 15 -12.89 12.11 13.55
N GLY A 16 -12.98 11.78 12.28
CA GLY A 16 -12.41 10.61 11.64
C GLY A 16 -10.89 10.54 11.73
N CYS A 17 -10.39 9.31 11.69
CA CYS A 17 -9.00 9.03 11.38
C CYS A 17 -8.71 9.53 9.95
N SER A 18 -8.30 10.77 9.79
CA SER A 18 -7.80 11.29 8.52
C SER A 18 -6.42 10.73 8.26
N PHE A 19 -6.24 10.02 7.16
CA PHE A 19 -4.90 9.67 6.67
C PHE A 19 -4.15 10.95 6.27
N PRO A 20 -2.84 11.01 6.45
CA PRO A 20 -2.03 12.13 5.94
C PRO A 20 -2.14 12.20 4.41
N SER A 21 -1.98 13.40 3.84
CA SER A 21 -1.88 13.55 2.39
C SER A 21 -0.63 12.86 1.85
N LYS A 22 -0.69 12.41 0.60
CA LYS A 22 0.44 11.75 -0.06
C LYS A 22 1.66 12.69 -0.13
N PRO A 23 2.85 12.27 0.33
CA PRO A 23 4.07 13.07 0.20
C PRO A 23 4.47 13.23 -1.26
N THR A 24 4.97 14.41 -1.62
CA THR A 24 5.58 14.69 -2.93
C THR A 24 7.05 14.27 -2.98
N GLU A 25 7.71 14.21 -1.83
CA GLU A 25 9.11 13.84 -1.69
C GLU A 25 9.30 12.32 -1.62
N PRO A 26 10.42 11.79 -2.13
CA PRO A 26 10.74 10.37 -2.04
C PRO A 26 10.85 9.89 -0.58
N PRO A 27 10.65 8.59 -0.31
CA PRO A 27 10.92 7.99 0.99
C PRO A 27 12.35 8.21 1.49
N GLU A 28 12.52 8.35 2.81
CA GLU A 28 13.83 8.65 3.43
C GLU A 28 14.82 7.47 3.40
N LYS A 29 14.35 6.22 3.34
CA LYS A 29 15.22 5.06 3.20
C LYS A 29 15.59 4.85 1.74
N PRO A 30 16.86 4.53 1.41
CA PRO A 30 17.24 4.20 0.04
C PRO A 30 16.42 3.02 -0.48
N PHE A 31 16.11 3.04 -1.77
CA PHE A 31 15.43 1.92 -2.41
C PHE A 31 16.30 0.66 -2.36
N ALA A 32 15.71 -0.44 -1.90
CA ALA A 32 16.27 -1.78 -1.94
C ALA A 32 15.14 -2.76 -2.21
N SER A 33 15.34 -3.66 -3.18
CA SER A 33 14.40 -4.73 -3.54
C SER A 33 14.95 -6.05 -3.01
N ASP A 34 14.06 -6.87 -2.45
CA ASP A 34 14.36 -8.25 -2.05
C ASP A 34 13.87 -9.27 -3.08
N GLY A 35 13.49 -8.80 -4.27
CA GLY A 35 12.96 -9.64 -5.34
C GLY A 35 11.52 -10.05 -5.07
N CYS A 36 11.21 -11.30 -5.30
CA CYS A 36 9.88 -11.84 -5.05
C CYS A 36 9.79 -12.33 -3.59
N SER A 37 9.57 -11.43 -2.61
CA SER A 37 9.58 -11.78 -1.19
C SER A 37 8.69 -13.01 -0.90
N CYS A 38 9.25 -14.01 -0.22
CA CYS A 38 8.61 -15.32 0.08
C CYS A 38 8.33 -16.23 -1.14
N TRP A 39 8.88 -15.91 -2.31
CA TRP A 39 8.83 -16.70 -3.53
C TRP A 39 10.23 -16.82 -4.15
N PRO A 40 10.49 -17.78 -5.04
CA PRO A 40 11.75 -17.86 -5.77
C PRO A 40 11.86 -16.73 -6.80
N ASP A 41 13.06 -16.19 -6.98
CA ASP A 41 13.36 -15.29 -8.10
C ASP A 41 13.61 -16.09 -9.38
N TRP A 42 12.66 -16.05 -10.33
CA TRP A 42 12.75 -16.73 -11.62
C TRP A 42 12.60 -15.73 -12.79
N ASP A 43 11.94 -16.15 -13.88
CA ASP A 43 11.70 -15.38 -15.10
C ASP A 43 10.80 -14.14 -14.88
N TYR A 44 10.14 -14.06 -13.72
CA TYR A 44 9.30 -12.95 -13.27
C TYR A 44 9.95 -12.00 -12.25
N TYR A 45 11.25 -12.12 -11.99
CA TYR A 45 11.97 -11.24 -11.06
C TYR A 45 11.75 -9.74 -11.36
N ASP A 46 11.76 -9.36 -12.63
CA ASP A 46 11.51 -7.99 -13.10
C ASP A 46 10.11 -7.47 -12.74
N CYS A 47 9.10 -8.35 -12.66
CA CYS A 47 7.77 -7.98 -12.19
C CYS A 47 7.80 -7.61 -10.71
N CYS A 48 8.47 -8.41 -9.88
CA CYS A 48 8.61 -8.17 -8.44
C CYS A 48 9.47 -6.93 -8.17
N TYR A 49 10.60 -6.77 -8.86
CA TYR A 49 11.46 -5.59 -8.73
C TYR A 49 10.73 -4.27 -9.05
N ASN A 50 9.81 -4.27 -10.02
CA ASN A 50 9.00 -3.09 -10.32
C ASN A 50 7.88 -2.88 -9.31
N HIS A 51 7.27 -3.95 -8.81
CA HIS A 51 6.28 -3.91 -7.73
C HIS A 51 6.89 -3.34 -6.43
N ASP A 52 8.13 -3.72 -6.11
CA ASP A 52 8.89 -3.20 -4.98
C ASP A 52 9.12 -1.69 -5.05
N LYS A 53 9.25 -1.09 -6.24
CA LYS A 53 9.38 0.37 -6.36
C LYS A 53 8.12 1.09 -5.90
N ASP A 54 6.96 0.56 -6.28
CA ASP A 54 5.67 1.09 -5.83
C ASP A 54 5.53 0.89 -4.32
N TYR A 55 5.86 -0.30 -3.83
CA TYR A 55 5.78 -0.64 -2.41
C TYR A 55 6.77 0.14 -1.55
N TRP A 56 7.95 0.47 -2.08
CA TRP A 56 8.91 1.36 -1.44
C TRP A 56 8.31 2.76 -1.28
N TRP A 57 7.69 3.29 -2.35
CA TRP A 57 7.06 4.61 -2.32
C TRP A 57 5.83 4.65 -1.38
N GLY A 58 5.00 3.62 -1.43
CA GLY A 58 3.69 3.62 -0.77
C GLY A 58 2.68 4.52 -1.50
N GLY A 59 1.61 4.91 -0.80
CA GLY A 59 0.52 5.68 -1.42
C GLY A 59 -0.86 5.32 -0.88
N THR A 60 -1.89 5.54 -1.69
CA THR A 60 -3.28 5.28 -1.30
C THR A 60 -3.63 3.78 -1.39
N PRO A 61 -4.70 3.32 -0.72
CA PRO A 61 -5.16 1.93 -0.84
C PRO A 61 -5.48 1.50 -2.28
N GLN A 62 -5.92 2.44 -3.10
CA GLN A 62 -6.23 2.23 -4.50
C GLN A 62 -4.94 2.07 -5.32
N GLU A 63 -3.93 2.92 -5.11
CA GLU A 63 -2.61 2.78 -5.75
C GLU A 63 -1.96 1.44 -5.41
N ARG A 64 -2.08 0.97 -4.16
CA ARG A 64 -1.62 -0.38 -3.78
C ARG A 64 -2.31 -1.45 -4.62
N LYS A 65 -3.64 -1.38 -4.71
CA LYS A 65 -4.44 -2.36 -5.49
C LYS A 65 -4.01 -2.37 -6.95
N GLU A 66 -3.77 -1.21 -7.53
CA GLU A 66 -3.30 -1.09 -8.91
C GLU A 66 -1.90 -1.65 -9.10
N SER A 67 -0.98 -1.41 -8.16
CA SER A 67 0.35 -2.02 -8.16
C SER A 67 0.27 -3.55 -8.11
N ASP A 68 -0.56 -4.10 -7.21
CA ASP A 68 -0.74 -5.55 -7.08
C ASP A 68 -1.37 -6.18 -8.35
N LEU A 69 -2.30 -5.47 -9.00
CA LEU A 69 -2.87 -5.90 -10.28
C LEU A 69 -1.83 -5.85 -11.42
N ARG A 70 -0.93 -4.85 -11.42
CA ARG A 70 0.19 -4.78 -12.37
C ARG A 70 1.15 -5.96 -12.18
N LEU A 71 1.47 -6.32 -10.93
CA LEU A 71 2.26 -7.52 -10.62
C LEU A 71 1.60 -8.77 -11.21
N MET A 72 0.31 -8.99 -10.90
CA MET A 72 -0.46 -10.11 -11.41
C MET A 72 -0.43 -10.18 -12.94
N LYS A 73 -0.69 -9.05 -13.62
CA LYS A 73 -0.67 -8.96 -15.09
C LYS A 73 0.71 -9.26 -15.68
N CYS A 74 1.76 -8.67 -15.13
CA CYS A 74 3.14 -8.86 -15.60
C CYS A 74 3.55 -10.33 -15.56
N ILE A 75 3.27 -11.01 -14.44
CA ILE A 75 3.57 -12.44 -14.27
C ILE A 75 2.72 -13.29 -15.23
N SER A 76 1.44 -12.94 -15.44
CA SER A 76 0.58 -13.62 -16.43
C SER A 76 1.11 -13.51 -17.85
N GLU A 77 1.65 -12.34 -18.23
CA GLU A 77 2.23 -12.10 -19.57
C GLU A 77 3.50 -12.93 -19.83
N LYS A 78 4.14 -13.43 -18.77
CA LYS A 78 5.27 -14.37 -18.85
C LYS A 78 4.84 -15.83 -18.99
N GLY A 79 3.53 -16.10 -19.06
CA GLY A 79 2.98 -17.44 -19.31
C GLY A 79 2.56 -18.21 -18.06
N HIS A 80 2.68 -17.61 -16.86
CA HIS A 80 2.21 -18.21 -15.62
C HIS A 80 0.71 -17.96 -15.45
N THR A 81 -0.09 -19.00 -15.24
CA THR A 81 -1.56 -18.85 -15.16
C THR A 81 -2.10 -18.82 -13.73
N ILE A 82 -1.53 -19.67 -12.86
CA ILE A 82 -2.03 -19.87 -11.48
C ILE A 82 -1.21 -19.05 -10.47
N LEU A 83 0.12 -19.05 -10.62
CA LEU A 83 1.04 -18.31 -9.76
C LEU A 83 0.66 -16.83 -9.55
N PRO A 84 0.38 -16.01 -10.60
CA PRO A 84 0.02 -14.60 -10.41
C PRO A 84 -1.19 -14.38 -9.49
N ILE A 85 -2.17 -15.30 -9.53
CA ILE A 85 -3.38 -15.21 -8.70
C ILE A 85 -3.02 -15.39 -7.23
N PHE A 86 -2.18 -16.38 -6.91
CA PHE A 86 -1.71 -16.61 -5.54
C PHE A 86 -0.82 -15.48 -5.04
N MET A 87 0.08 -14.97 -5.89
CA MET A 87 0.92 -13.82 -5.52
C MET A 87 0.07 -12.58 -5.27
N TYR A 88 -0.93 -12.29 -6.12
CA TYR A 88 -1.89 -11.20 -5.89
C TYR A 88 -2.60 -11.33 -4.54
N ILE A 89 -3.19 -12.50 -4.25
CA ILE A 89 -3.87 -12.74 -2.96
C ILE A 89 -2.89 -12.57 -1.79
N GLY A 90 -1.67 -13.12 -1.92
CA GLY A 90 -0.60 -13.00 -0.94
C GLY A 90 -0.30 -11.55 -0.60
N VAL A 91 0.09 -10.73 -1.59
CA VAL A 91 0.46 -9.32 -1.37
C VAL A 91 -0.71 -8.48 -0.84
N ARG A 92 -1.96 -8.78 -1.23
CA ARG A 92 -3.14 -8.11 -0.67
C ARG A 92 -3.30 -8.33 0.83
N ILE A 93 -2.92 -9.50 1.33
CA ILE A 93 -3.02 -9.87 2.74
C ILE A 93 -1.78 -9.42 3.52
N THR A 94 -0.58 -9.77 3.05
CA THR A 94 0.67 -9.64 3.81
C THR A 94 1.47 -8.38 3.50
N GLY A 95 1.20 -7.73 2.36
CA GLY A 95 1.85 -6.50 1.92
C GLY A 95 1.28 -5.22 2.54
N HIS A 96 0.55 -5.32 3.66
CA HIS A 96 -0.16 -4.19 4.24
C HIS A 96 0.76 -3.25 5.02
N GLY A 97 0.68 -1.94 4.77
CA GLY A 97 1.56 -0.95 5.42
C GLY A 97 1.50 -0.91 6.97
N TRP A 98 0.42 -1.40 7.59
CA TRP A 98 0.33 -1.53 9.04
C TRP A 98 0.98 -2.80 9.58
N LEU A 99 1.29 -3.78 8.73
CA LEU A 99 2.00 -4.99 9.15
C LEU A 99 3.49 -4.66 9.29
N PRO A 100 4.18 -5.19 10.32
CA PRO A 100 5.60 -4.97 10.52
C PRO A 100 6.46 -5.86 9.61
N THR A 101 6.08 -5.99 8.33
CA THR A 101 6.84 -6.74 7.33
C THR A 101 7.85 -5.83 6.61
N PRO A 102 9.01 -6.36 6.19
CA PRO A 102 10.02 -5.57 5.48
C PRO A 102 9.56 -5.16 4.08
N PHE A 103 8.71 -5.96 3.44
CA PHE A 103 8.12 -5.76 2.11
C PHE A 103 6.71 -5.13 2.14
N ARG A 104 6.34 -4.42 3.21
CA ARG A 104 5.01 -3.79 3.32
C ARG A 104 4.86 -2.61 2.38
N TRP A 105 3.62 -2.25 2.06
CA TRP A 105 3.30 -0.99 1.41
C TRP A 105 3.84 0.23 2.20
N GLY A 106 4.66 1.06 1.55
CA GLY A 106 5.39 2.18 2.16
C GLY A 106 6.67 1.78 2.88
N PHE A 107 7.33 0.66 2.53
CA PHE A 107 8.49 0.20 3.28
C PHE A 107 9.69 1.16 3.26
N GLY A 108 9.74 2.08 2.30
CA GLY A 108 10.72 3.17 2.25
C GLY A 108 10.63 4.15 3.41
N ARG A 109 9.56 4.11 4.22
CA ARG A 109 9.36 5.00 5.37
C ARG A 109 9.43 4.27 6.71
N SER A 110 9.46 4.99 7.83
CA SER A 110 9.27 4.41 9.16
C SER A 110 7.91 3.72 9.27
N TRP A 111 7.87 2.49 9.76
CA TRP A 111 6.60 1.87 10.16
C TRP A 111 6.04 2.62 11.38
N PRO A 112 4.71 2.88 11.48
CA PRO A 112 3.61 2.36 10.66
C PRO A 112 3.14 3.29 9.52
N GLU A 113 3.98 4.20 9.03
CA GLU A 113 3.63 5.07 7.90
C GLU A 113 3.50 4.22 6.64
N GLY A 114 2.28 4.15 6.07
CA GLY A 114 2.02 3.31 4.92
C GLY A 114 0.79 3.66 4.10
N TYR A 115 -0.18 4.42 4.64
CA TYR A 115 -1.35 4.84 3.87
C TYR A 115 -1.54 6.34 3.91
N TYR A 116 -1.85 6.86 2.73
CA TYR A 116 -2.12 8.27 2.49
C TYR A 116 -3.52 8.44 1.89
N SER A 117 -4.09 9.64 2.09
CA SER A 117 -5.25 10.07 1.32
C SER A 117 -4.81 10.50 -0.08
N GLU A 118 -5.77 10.51 -1.01
CA GLU A 118 -5.60 11.25 -2.25
C GLU A 118 -5.24 12.72 -1.93
N PRO A 119 -4.42 13.39 -2.76
CA PRO A 119 -4.21 14.82 -2.61
C PRO A 119 -5.55 15.55 -2.71
N GLU A 120 -5.76 16.54 -1.84
CA GLU A 120 -6.91 17.43 -1.92
C GLU A 120 -6.86 18.12 -3.30
N LYS A 121 -7.95 18.03 -4.07
CA LYS A 121 -8.04 18.74 -5.34
C LYS A 121 -7.98 20.23 -5.02
N ALA A 122 -7.00 20.95 -5.56
CA ALA A 122 -7.02 22.39 -5.53
C ALA A 122 -8.32 22.85 -6.23
N GLU A 123 -9.18 23.55 -5.48
CA GLU A 123 -10.33 24.24 -6.07
C GLU A 123 -9.78 25.33 -6.99
N GLU A 124 -10.02 25.21 -8.30
CA GLU A 124 -9.76 26.25 -9.32
C GLU A 124 -10.89 27.28 -9.35
#